data_AF-A0A8H5CUU3-F1
#
_entry.id   AF-A0A8H5CUU3-F1
#
_cell.length_a   1.000
_cell.length_b   1.000
_cell.length_c   1.000
_cell.angle_alpha   90.00
_cell.angle_beta   90.00
_cell.angle_gamma   90.00
#
_symmetry.space_group_name_H-M   'P 1'
#
loop_
_entity.id
_entity.type
_entity.pdbx_description
1 polymer ?
#
loop_
_entity_poly.entity_id
_entity_poly.type
_entity_poly.pdbx_seq_one_letter_code
_entity_poly.pdbx_strand_id
1 'polypeptide(L)'
;MPSALILIADGTEEMEFTITYDTLVRAGVDCKSAFVHNDEFVTPPAAKGSRGIKIVPDGYFEPADSGPDKFDALVVPGGAKGAETISQNSAVQKLVRDYLAEGKLVGMICAGMPDGYTYLGRTDFAARLGSLAALTSGLPKQPLTSHPSVIAQLQDEFIYSEDSVVVSNNLITSRGPGKRTIDPNTPFAKALASGTAFPFAFKMVELLCGPEKRQEVHGPMVFPAGTPW
;
A
#
# COMPACT_ATOMS: atom_id res chain seq x y z
N MET A 1 2.81 22.81 -3.16
CA MET A 1 3.50 21.67 -2.53
C MET A 1 2.54 20.51 -2.61
N PRO A 2 2.90 19.36 -3.21
CA PRO A 2 2.00 18.22 -3.28
C PRO A 2 1.66 17.71 -1.88
N SER A 3 0.50 17.11 -1.73
CA SER A 3 -0.02 16.61 -0.46
C SER A 3 -0.49 15.16 -0.56
N ALA A 4 -0.34 14.37 0.50
CA ALA A 4 -0.70 12.96 0.52
C ALA A 4 -1.40 12.56 1.82
N LEU A 5 -2.49 11.80 1.69
CA LEU A 5 -3.16 11.12 2.79
C LEU A 5 -2.72 9.66 2.85
N ILE A 6 -2.22 9.21 4.00
CA ILE A 6 -1.75 7.84 4.21
C ILE A 6 -2.66 7.17 5.24
N LEU A 7 -3.39 6.13 4.81
CA LEU A 7 -4.28 5.40 5.72
C LEU A 7 -3.49 4.47 6.63
N ILE A 8 -3.94 4.33 7.86
CA ILE A 8 -3.40 3.37 8.83
C ILE A 8 -4.53 2.78 9.66
N ALA A 9 -4.44 1.49 9.96
CA ALA A 9 -5.38 0.78 10.81
C ALA A 9 -4.61 -0.20 11.71
N ASP A 10 -5.31 -0.78 12.69
CA ASP A 10 -4.73 -1.88 13.45
C ASP A 10 -4.41 -3.06 12.53
N GLY A 11 -3.14 -3.47 12.54
CA GLY A 11 -2.61 -4.53 11.69
C GLY A 11 -2.10 -4.07 10.33
N THR A 12 -1.98 -2.76 10.09
CA THR A 12 -1.23 -2.21 8.95
C THR A 12 0.23 -2.68 8.98
N GLU A 13 0.80 -2.97 7.81
CA GLU A 13 2.22 -3.30 7.67
C GLU A 13 3.09 -2.05 7.90
N GLU A 14 3.83 -2.06 9.00
CA GLU A 14 4.57 -0.89 9.47
C GLU A 14 5.72 -0.45 8.55
N MET A 15 6.37 -1.34 7.79
CA MET A 15 7.40 -0.96 6.82
C MET A 15 6.79 -0.31 5.59
N GLU A 16 5.70 -0.86 5.06
CA GLU A 16 4.97 -0.29 3.92
C GLU A 16 4.44 1.12 4.24
N PHE A 17 3.87 1.30 5.44
CA PHE A 17 3.44 2.61 5.93
C PHE A 17 4.64 3.57 6.11
N THR A 18 5.63 3.17 6.92
CA THR A 18 6.71 4.07 7.35
C THR A 18 7.65 4.45 6.20
N ILE A 19 8.02 3.49 5.36
CA ILE A 19 8.90 3.75 4.20
C ILE A 19 8.21 4.70 3.23
N THR A 20 6.93 4.48 2.95
CA THR A 20 6.19 5.36 2.04
C THR A 20 6.06 6.77 2.62
N TYR A 21 5.67 6.88 3.89
CA TYR A 21 5.53 8.16 4.58
C TYR A 21 6.85 8.94 4.61
N ASP A 22 7.94 8.32 5.09
CA ASP A 22 9.27 8.95 5.19
C ASP A 22 9.78 9.41 3.81
N THR A 23 9.63 8.58 2.78
CA THR A 23 10.11 8.90 1.43
C THR A 23 9.34 10.08 0.82
N LEU A 24 8.02 10.15 1.01
CA LEU A 24 7.21 11.27 0.54
C LEU A 24 7.55 12.57 1.28
N VAL A 25 7.74 12.52 2.60
CA VAL A 25 8.17 13.68 3.40
C VAL A 25 9.54 14.18 2.93
N ARG A 26 10.50 13.29 2.65
CA ARG A 26 11.81 13.68 2.07
C ARG A 26 11.70 14.35 0.71
N ALA A 27 10.68 14.01 -0.07
CA ALA A 27 10.40 14.68 -1.34
C ALA A 27 9.77 16.08 -1.17
N GLY A 28 9.44 16.47 0.06
CA GLY A 28 8.72 17.70 0.36
C GLY A 28 7.21 17.61 0.12
N VAL A 29 6.63 16.39 0.17
CA VAL A 29 5.18 16.18 0.13
C VAL A 29 4.60 16.41 1.53
N ASP A 30 3.54 17.20 1.62
CA ASP A 30 2.79 17.41 2.86
C ASP A 30 1.95 16.18 3.18
N CYS A 31 2.46 15.33 4.08
CA CYS A 31 1.87 14.03 4.40
C CYS A 31 1.03 14.13 5.68
N LYS A 32 -0.14 13.49 5.65
CA LYS A 32 -0.98 13.29 6.84
C LYS A 32 -1.40 11.83 6.93
N SER A 33 -1.28 11.25 8.11
CA SER A 33 -1.77 9.91 8.41
C SER A 33 -3.17 9.94 9.02
N ALA A 34 -4.04 9.03 8.59
CA ALA A 34 -5.43 8.94 9.04
C ALA A 34 -5.77 7.54 9.53
N PHE A 35 -6.20 7.44 10.79
CA PHE A 35 -6.56 6.18 11.42
C PHE A 35 -7.96 5.72 11.03
N VAL A 36 -8.04 4.60 10.32
CA VAL A 36 -9.30 3.94 9.96
C VAL A 36 -9.66 2.94 11.07
N HIS A 37 -10.84 3.13 11.67
CA HIS A 37 -11.37 2.29 12.75
C HIS A 37 -12.58 1.47 12.27
N ASN A 38 -12.85 0.34 12.95
CA ASN A 38 -14.00 -0.53 12.67
C ASN A 38 -15.17 -0.37 13.66
N ASP A 39 -14.93 0.17 14.86
CA ASP A 39 -15.90 0.21 15.97
C ASP A 39 -16.23 1.65 16.42
N GLU A 40 -17.38 1.82 17.09
CA GLU A 40 -17.80 3.06 17.79
C GLU A 40 -16.89 3.39 19.00
N PHE A 41 -16.17 2.38 19.53
CA PHE A 41 -15.22 2.57 20.63
C PHE A 41 -13.83 2.94 20.10
N VAL A 42 -13.50 4.22 20.21
CA VAL A 42 -12.20 4.78 19.84
C VAL A 42 -11.24 4.73 21.03
N THR A 43 -10.21 3.87 21.01
CA THR A 43 -9.00 4.01 21.86
C THR A 43 -7.89 3.07 21.34
N PRO A 44 -6.61 3.47 21.10
CA PRO A 44 -5.74 4.44 21.81
C PRO A 44 -5.14 5.54 20.89
N PRO A 45 -4.21 6.41 21.37
CA PRO A 45 -3.46 7.35 20.52
C PRO A 45 -2.54 6.71 19.48
N ALA A 46 -2.58 5.37 19.27
CA ALA A 46 -1.66 4.68 18.36
C ALA A 46 -2.31 3.44 17.73
N ALA A 47 -2.08 3.27 16.43
CA ALA A 47 -2.35 2.05 15.68
C ALA A 47 -1.32 0.97 16.04
N LYS A 48 -1.77 -0.26 16.35
CA LYS A 48 -0.88 -1.41 16.51
C LYS A 48 -0.63 -2.04 15.15
N GLY A 49 0.56 -1.83 14.59
CA GLY A 49 1.03 -2.44 13.35
C GLY A 49 1.05 -3.97 13.41
N SER A 50 1.15 -4.57 12.24
CA SER A 50 1.05 -6.01 12.00
C SER A 50 2.05 -6.86 12.80
N ARG A 51 3.28 -6.38 13.08
CA ARG A 51 4.25 -7.09 13.94
C ARG A 51 4.38 -6.44 15.33
N GLY A 52 3.42 -5.60 15.70
CA GLY A 52 3.25 -5.09 17.07
C GLY A 52 3.90 -3.72 17.36
N ILE A 53 4.51 -3.07 16.37
CA ILE A 53 4.93 -1.65 16.50
C ILE A 53 3.69 -0.80 16.73
N LYS A 54 3.77 0.19 17.63
CA LYS A 54 2.69 1.16 17.86
C LYS A 54 3.04 2.48 17.17
N ILE A 55 2.21 2.90 16.23
CA ILE A 55 2.40 4.13 15.45
C ILE A 55 1.30 5.12 15.82
N VAL A 56 1.66 6.33 16.22
CA VAL A 56 0.72 7.42 16.51
C VAL A 56 0.32 8.09 15.17
N PRO A 57 -0.95 7.99 14.74
CA PRO A 57 -1.43 8.69 13.55
C PRO A 57 -1.63 10.19 13.83
N ASP A 58 -1.61 11.03 12.80
CA ASP A 58 -1.84 12.48 12.92
C ASP A 58 -3.30 12.81 13.25
N GLY A 59 -4.23 11.93 12.89
CA GLY A 59 -5.64 12.06 13.24
C GLY A 59 -6.46 10.83 12.89
N TYR A 60 -7.75 10.91 13.19
CA TYR A 60 -8.73 9.93 12.77
C TYR A 60 -9.10 10.13 11.31
N PHE A 61 -9.49 9.04 10.65
CA PHE A 61 -10.06 9.09 9.32
C PHE A 61 -11.47 9.69 9.38
N GLU A 62 -11.59 10.91 8.86
CA GLU A 62 -12.86 11.61 8.70
C GLU A 62 -13.12 11.81 7.20
N PRO A 63 -14.16 11.22 6.61
CA PRO A 63 -14.41 11.31 5.17
C PRO A 63 -14.51 12.75 4.65
N ALA A 64 -15.04 13.67 5.47
CA ALA A 64 -15.19 15.08 5.12
C ALA A 64 -13.85 15.83 4.96
N ASP A 65 -12.81 15.38 5.66
CA ASP A 65 -11.49 16.01 5.66
C ASP A 65 -10.44 15.22 4.87
N SER A 66 -10.85 14.13 4.22
CA SER A 66 -9.95 13.18 3.55
C SER A 66 -10.01 13.24 2.02
N GLY A 67 -10.81 14.13 1.45
CA GLY A 67 -11.17 14.15 0.03
C GLY A 67 -10.05 14.57 -0.93
N PRO A 68 -10.25 14.36 -2.24
CA PRO A 68 -9.33 14.79 -3.30
C PRO A 68 -9.24 16.32 -3.47
N ASP A 69 -10.12 17.09 -2.83
CA ASP A 69 -10.02 18.55 -2.72
C ASP A 69 -9.01 18.99 -1.64
N LYS A 70 -8.61 18.07 -0.76
CA LYS A 70 -7.63 18.32 0.32
C LYS A 70 -6.25 17.75 0.02
N PHE A 71 -6.18 16.59 -0.64
CA PHE A 71 -4.90 15.93 -0.94
C PHE A 71 -4.74 15.57 -2.41
N ASP A 72 -3.49 15.52 -2.86
CA ASP A 72 -3.14 15.15 -4.24
C ASP A 72 -2.93 13.63 -4.43
N ALA A 73 -2.68 12.91 -3.33
CA ALA A 73 -2.54 11.46 -3.34
C ALA A 73 -3.22 10.79 -2.14
N LEU A 74 -3.68 9.56 -2.36
CA LEU A 74 -4.14 8.63 -1.33
C LEU A 74 -3.21 7.41 -1.32
N VAL A 75 -2.76 6.98 -0.15
CA VAL A 75 -1.94 5.77 0.04
C VAL A 75 -2.69 4.78 0.91
N VAL A 76 -2.80 3.55 0.41
CA VAL A 76 -3.38 2.38 1.10
C VAL A 76 -2.28 1.34 1.32
N PRO A 77 -1.69 1.28 2.53
CA PRO A 77 -0.76 0.22 2.89
C PRO A 77 -1.46 -1.13 3.04
N GLY A 78 -0.68 -2.20 3.01
CA GLY A 78 -1.12 -3.56 3.30
C GLY A 78 -1.03 -3.94 4.78
N GLY A 79 -0.76 -5.23 5.01
CA GLY A 79 -0.86 -5.87 6.32
C GLY A 79 -2.26 -6.43 6.55
N ALA A 80 -2.38 -7.75 6.63
CA ALA A 80 -3.66 -8.45 6.48
C ALA A 80 -4.85 -7.84 7.22
N LYS A 81 -4.71 -7.57 8.53
CA LYS A 81 -5.81 -7.03 9.36
C LYS A 81 -6.07 -5.54 9.11
N GLY A 82 -5.02 -4.75 8.91
CA GLY A 82 -5.20 -3.31 8.63
C GLY A 82 -5.83 -3.10 7.27
N ALA A 83 -5.39 -3.88 6.29
CA ALA A 83 -5.86 -3.84 4.93
C ALA A 83 -7.32 -4.35 4.83
N GLU A 84 -7.69 -5.39 5.59
CA GLU A 84 -9.10 -5.82 5.78
C GLU A 84 -10.00 -4.68 6.28
N THR A 85 -9.58 -4.01 7.36
CA THR A 85 -10.28 -2.86 7.94
C THR A 85 -10.50 -1.74 6.90
N ILE A 86 -9.42 -1.36 6.21
CA ILE A 86 -9.44 -0.25 5.25
C ILE A 86 -10.32 -0.58 4.04
N SER A 87 -10.21 -1.79 3.49
CA SER A 87 -10.90 -2.19 2.26
C SER A 87 -12.39 -2.53 2.44
N GLN A 88 -12.82 -2.91 3.65
CA GLN A 88 -14.22 -3.11 4.00
C GLN A 88 -14.94 -1.81 4.36
N ASN A 89 -14.19 -0.74 4.63
CA ASN A 89 -14.77 0.58 4.93
C ASN A 89 -15.34 1.22 3.65
N SER A 90 -16.67 1.35 3.59
CA SER A 90 -17.39 1.88 2.43
C SER A 90 -17.04 3.34 2.12
N ALA A 91 -16.70 4.14 3.13
CA ALA A 91 -16.25 5.51 2.93
C ALA A 91 -14.87 5.56 2.28
N VAL A 92 -13.95 4.64 2.65
CA VAL A 92 -12.65 4.49 1.97
C VAL A 92 -12.84 4.04 0.52
N GLN A 93 -13.71 3.06 0.26
CA GLN A 93 -13.98 2.62 -1.13
C GLN A 93 -14.51 3.76 -1.99
N LYS A 94 -15.40 4.59 -1.45
CA LYS A 94 -15.87 5.80 -2.13
C LYS A 94 -14.71 6.76 -2.37
N LEU A 95 -13.87 6.98 -1.35
CA LEU A 95 -12.72 7.87 -1.44
C LEU A 95 -11.76 7.48 -2.55
N VAL A 96 -11.42 6.19 -2.67
CA VAL A 96 -10.58 5.67 -3.75
C VAL A 96 -11.15 6.03 -5.12
N ARG A 97 -12.46 5.84 -5.32
CA ARG A 97 -13.13 6.21 -6.57
C ARG A 97 -13.10 7.72 -6.81
N ASP A 98 -13.35 8.52 -5.78
CA ASP A 98 -13.36 9.98 -5.89
C ASP A 98 -11.96 10.51 -6.30
N TYR A 99 -10.89 9.99 -5.71
CA TYR A 99 -9.52 10.37 -6.08
C TYR A 99 -9.22 10.06 -7.55
N LEU A 100 -9.56 8.85 -8.01
CA LEU A 100 -9.32 8.47 -9.40
C LEU A 100 -10.20 9.27 -10.37
N ALA A 101 -11.44 9.58 -10.00
CA ALA A 101 -12.35 10.39 -10.82
C ALA A 101 -11.87 11.85 -10.97
N GLU A 102 -11.27 12.41 -9.91
CA GLU A 102 -10.68 13.76 -9.91
C GLU A 102 -9.25 13.80 -10.47
N GLY A 103 -8.76 12.68 -11.02
CA GLY A 103 -7.40 12.63 -11.59
C GLY A 103 -6.30 12.80 -10.54
N LYS A 104 -6.55 12.43 -9.28
CA LYS A 104 -5.54 12.34 -8.21
C LYS A 104 -4.90 10.96 -8.17
N LEU A 105 -3.73 10.86 -7.53
CA LEU A 105 -3.00 9.59 -7.44
C LEU A 105 -3.55 8.69 -6.33
N VAL A 106 -3.63 7.40 -6.59
CA VAL A 106 -3.93 6.37 -5.59
C VAL A 106 -2.83 5.33 -5.61
N GLY A 107 -2.10 5.21 -4.50
CA GLY A 107 -1.10 4.18 -4.29
C GLY A 107 -1.63 3.07 -3.40
N MET A 108 -1.54 1.82 -3.84
CA MET A 108 -1.87 0.64 -3.03
C MET A 108 -0.68 -0.30 -3.00
N ILE A 109 -0.23 -0.70 -1.82
CA ILE A 109 0.90 -1.62 -1.70
C ILE A 109 0.48 -2.88 -0.96
N CYS A 110 1.04 -4.00 -1.43
CA CYS A 110 0.79 -5.32 -0.91
C CYS A 110 -0.67 -5.73 -1.08
N ALA A 111 -0.99 -6.96 -0.73
CA ALA A 111 -2.34 -7.40 -0.41
C ALA A 111 -2.32 -8.69 0.43
N GLY A 112 -1.17 -8.95 1.06
CA GLY A 112 -0.76 -10.25 1.55
C GLY A 112 -1.48 -10.67 2.82
N MET A 113 -1.91 -11.93 2.83
CA MET A 113 -2.51 -12.64 3.96
C MET A 113 -1.61 -12.66 5.21
N PRO A 114 -2.15 -12.97 6.39
CA PRO A 114 -1.33 -13.50 7.47
C PRO A 114 -0.77 -14.83 7.00
N ASP A 115 0.55 -15.01 7.04
CA ASP A 115 1.15 -16.32 6.80
C ASP A 115 0.59 -17.32 7.83
N GLY A 116 -0.12 -18.35 7.35
CA GLY A 116 -0.22 -19.68 7.97
C GLY A 116 -1.42 -19.97 8.90
N TYR A 117 -2.50 -20.55 8.35
CA TYR A 117 -2.96 -21.90 8.74
C TYR A 117 -4.11 -22.38 7.85
N THR A 118 -3.78 -23.17 6.83
CA THR A 118 -4.69 -24.19 6.31
C THR A 118 -4.63 -25.38 7.29
N TYR A 119 -5.21 -25.26 8.49
CA TYR A 119 -5.69 -26.43 9.23
C TYR A 119 -7.19 -26.32 9.29
N LEU A 120 -7.87 -27.45 9.11
CA LEU A 120 -9.30 -27.65 9.30
C LEU A 120 -10.23 -27.14 8.19
N GLY A 121 -9.74 -26.92 6.97
CA GLY A 121 -10.59 -26.93 5.77
C GLY A 121 -11.72 -25.89 5.76
N ARG A 122 -11.59 -24.78 6.50
CA ARG A 122 -12.54 -23.66 6.44
C ARG A 122 -12.02 -22.61 5.48
N THR A 123 -12.64 -22.55 4.31
CA THR A 123 -12.56 -21.43 3.38
C THR A 123 -13.50 -20.33 3.85
N ASP A 124 -13.18 -19.68 4.96
CA ASP A 124 -13.89 -18.49 5.40
C ASP A 124 -13.34 -17.33 4.56
N PHE A 125 -14.16 -16.87 3.62
CA PHE A 125 -13.83 -15.95 2.52
C PHE A 125 -13.45 -14.51 2.95
N ALA A 126 -13.33 -14.24 4.26
CA ALA A 126 -13.54 -12.90 4.80
C ALA A 126 -12.27 -12.05 5.09
N ALA A 127 -11.07 -12.62 5.26
CA ALA A 127 -9.91 -11.86 5.74
C ALA A 127 -8.78 -11.75 4.71
N ARG A 128 -8.72 -10.66 3.93
CA ARG A 128 -7.63 -10.33 2.98
C ARG A 128 -7.49 -8.78 2.91
N LEU A 129 -6.68 -8.22 2.01
CA LEU A 129 -7.02 -7.00 1.22
C LEU A 129 -6.12 -5.73 1.32
N GLY A 130 -5.01 -5.65 0.55
CA GLY A 130 -4.27 -4.39 0.20
C GLY A 130 -4.68 -3.83 -1.17
N SER A 131 -3.94 -4.06 -2.26
CA SER A 131 -4.31 -3.84 -3.68
C SER A 131 -5.69 -4.40 -4.07
N LEU A 132 -6.26 -5.31 -3.29
CA LEU A 132 -7.65 -5.75 -3.42
C LEU A 132 -8.67 -4.65 -3.05
N ALA A 133 -8.26 -3.55 -2.41
CA ALA A 133 -9.07 -2.33 -2.33
C ALA A 133 -9.45 -1.81 -3.72
N ALA A 134 -8.68 -2.11 -4.77
CA ALA A 134 -9.08 -1.89 -6.15
C ALA A 134 -10.33 -2.70 -6.52
N LEU A 135 -10.40 -3.98 -6.11
CA LEU A 135 -11.55 -4.85 -6.36
C LEU A 135 -12.77 -4.38 -5.57
N THR A 136 -12.63 -4.16 -4.26
CA THR A 136 -13.77 -3.77 -3.40
C THR A 136 -14.28 -2.35 -3.72
N SER A 137 -13.42 -1.49 -4.26
CA SER A 137 -13.84 -0.18 -4.76
C SER A 137 -14.54 -0.24 -6.12
N GLY A 138 -14.60 -1.41 -6.77
CA GLY A 138 -15.24 -1.60 -8.07
C GLY A 138 -14.47 -0.94 -9.21
N LEU A 139 -13.13 -0.91 -9.15
CA LEU A 139 -12.32 -0.33 -10.20
C LEU A 139 -12.42 -1.16 -11.50
N PRO A 140 -12.36 -0.51 -12.68
CA PRO A 140 -12.43 -1.22 -13.95
C PRO A 140 -11.22 -2.14 -14.15
N LYS A 141 -11.37 -3.13 -15.03
CA LYS A 141 -10.28 -4.01 -15.45
C LYS A 141 -9.14 -3.21 -16.04
N GLN A 142 -8.02 -3.19 -15.36
CA GLN A 142 -6.82 -2.41 -15.72
C GLN A 142 -5.54 -3.09 -15.18
N PRO A 143 -4.34 -2.69 -15.63
CA PRO A 143 -3.09 -3.23 -15.09
C PRO A 143 -2.93 -3.05 -13.59
N LEU A 144 -2.54 -4.12 -12.88
CA LEU A 144 -2.16 -4.04 -11.46
C LEU A 144 -1.17 -5.15 -11.07
N THR A 145 -0.45 -4.92 -9.96
CA THR A 145 0.25 -5.98 -9.21
C THR A 145 -0.19 -6.04 -7.74
N SER A 146 0.18 -7.11 -7.05
CA SER A 146 -0.15 -7.33 -5.64
C SER A 146 0.80 -8.33 -4.98
N HIS A 147 0.59 -8.63 -3.71
CA HIS A 147 1.31 -9.72 -3.05
C HIS A 147 0.96 -11.08 -3.72
N PRO A 148 1.92 -12.00 -3.94
CA PRO A 148 1.67 -13.28 -4.60
C PRO A 148 0.54 -14.12 -4.00
N SER A 149 0.28 -14.00 -2.70
CA SER A 149 -0.79 -14.76 -2.02
C SER A 149 -2.21 -14.40 -2.46
N VAL A 150 -2.39 -13.33 -3.24
CA VAL A 150 -3.72 -12.89 -3.69
C VAL A 150 -3.92 -12.81 -5.21
N ILE A 151 -3.01 -13.39 -5.99
CA ILE A 151 -3.08 -13.39 -7.46
C ILE A 151 -4.40 -14.00 -7.94
N ALA A 152 -4.79 -15.15 -7.37
CA ALA A 152 -5.98 -15.89 -7.77
C ALA A 152 -7.28 -15.08 -7.65
N GLN A 153 -7.34 -14.09 -6.76
CA GLN A 153 -8.50 -13.22 -6.54
C GLN A 153 -8.53 -12.02 -7.49
N LEU A 154 -7.39 -11.65 -8.08
CA LEU A 154 -7.24 -10.45 -8.90
C LEU A 154 -7.06 -10.74 -10.39
N GLN A 155 -6.50 -11.89 -10.74
CA GLN A 155 -6.10 -12.20 -12.11
C GLN A 155 -7.26 -12.25 -13.13
N ASP A 156 -8.47 -12.59 -12.67
CA ASP A 156 -9.64 -12.65 -13.54
C ASP A 156 -10.26 -11.25 -13.75
N GLU A 157 -10.18 -10.40 -12.73
CA GLU A 157 -10.78 -9.06 -12.67
C GLU A 157 -9.86 -7.96 -13.23
N PHE A 158 -8.53 -8.17 -13.23
CA PHE A 158 -7.52 -7.20 -13.63
C PHE A 158 -6.54 -7.75 -14.66
N ILE A 159 -5.73 -6.88 -15.28
CA ILE A 159 -4.60 -7.29 -16.13
C ILE A 159 -3.39 -7.46 -15.21
N TYR A 160 -3.21 -8.66 -14.69
CA TYR A 160 -2.20 -8.91 -13.66
C TYR A 160 -0.76 -8.85 -14.21
N SER A 161 0.14 -8.17 -13.50
CA SER A 161 1.58 -8.17 -13.77
C SER A 161 2.38 -8.61 -12.54
N GLU A 162 3.50 -9.29 -12.78
CA GLU A 162 4.46 -9.69 -11.75
C GLU A 162 5.52 -8.64 -11.43
N ASP A 163 5.48 -7.49 -12.11
CA ASP A 163 6.41 -6.39 -11.87
C ASP A 163 6.30 -5.87 -10.43
N SER A 164 7.41 -5.36 -9.89
CA SER A 164 7.49 -4.84 -8.51
C SER A 164 6.54 -3.66 -8.28
N VAL A 165 6.34 -2.82 -9.30
CA VAL A 165 5.44 -1.66 -9.29
C VAL A 165 4.73 -1.60 -10.64
N VAL A 166 3.42 -1.44 -10.62
CA VAL A 166 2.60 -1.27 -11.82
C VAL A 166 1.87 0.05 -11.71
N VAL A 167 1.93 0.85 -12.78
CA VAL A 167 1.19 2.10 -12.90
C VAL A 167 0.14 1.94 -13.98
N SER A 168 -1.12 2.21 -13.63
CA SER A 168 -2.24 2.27 -14.55
C SER A 168 -2.96 3.60 -14.38
N ASN A 169 -2.74 4.51 -15.32
CA ASN A 169 -3.15 5.91 -15.17
C ASN A 169 -2.64 6.47 -13.83
N ASN A 170 -3.56 6.78 -12.93
CA ASN A 170 -3.26 7.34 -11.61
C ASN A 170 -3.27 6.31 -10.48
N LEU A 171 -3.46 5.02 -10.80
CA LEU A 171 -3.35 3.93 -9.84
C LEU A 171 -1.93 3.36 -9.87
N ILE A 172 -1.23 3.42 -8.74
CA ILE A 172 0.08 2.79 -8.51
C ILE A 172 -0.15 1.58 -7.61
N THR A 173 0.31 0.41 -8.02
CA THR A 173 0.21 -0.82 -7.22
C THR A 173 1.56 -1.49 -7.03
N SER A 174 1.77 -2.16 -5.90
CA SER A 174 3.04 -2.84 -5.59
C SER A 174 2.86 -4.12 -4.76
N ARG A 175 3.88 -4.98 -4.73
CA ARG A 175 3.77 -6.37 -4.24
C ARG A 175 3.86 -6.55 -2.71
N GLY A 176 4.69 -5.78 -2.00
CA GLY A 176 4.81 -5.82 -0.53
C GLY A 176 6.24 -6.04 0.00
N PRO A 177 6.41 -6.30 1.30
CA PRO A 177 7.69 -6.49 1.96
C PRO A 177 8.28 -7.85 1.57
N GLY A 178 9.03 -7.85 0.47
CA GLY A 178 10.03 -8.83 0.06
C GLY A 178 9.93 -10.19 0.74
N LYS A 179 9.28 -11.16 0.08
CA LYS A 179 9.40 -12.56 0.45
C LYS A 179 10.47 -13.19 -0.43
N ARG A 180 11.40 -13.92 0.20
CA ARG A 180 12.40 -14.73 -0.51
C ARG A 180 11.67 -15.82 -1.31
N THR A 181 11.56 -15.66 -2.62
CA THR A 181 11.34 -16.79 -3.52
C THR A 181 12.66 -17.56 -3.58
N ILE A 182 12.72 -18.74 -2.97
CA ILE A 182 13.83 -19.66 -3.14
C ILE A 182 13.52 -20.45 -4.41
N ASP A 183 14.27 -20.19 -5.50
CA ASP A 183 14.33 -21.16 -6.60
C ASP A 183 15.11 -22.39 -6.09
N PRO A 184 14.49 -23.58 -6.02
CA PRO A 184 15.15 -24.79 -5.53
C PRO A 184 16.34 -25.21 -6.39
N ASN A 185 16.43 -24.75 -7.64
CA ASN A 185 17.53 -25.06 -8.56
C ASN A 185 18.63 -24.00 -8.57
N THR A 186 18.41 -22.83 -7.96
CA THR A 186 19.42 -21.77 -7.88
C THR A 186 19.49 -21.14 -6.47
N PRO A 187 20.03 -21.86 -5.46
CA PRO A 187 20.03 -21.42 -4.06
C PRO A 187 20.72 -20.06 -3.80
N PHE A 188 21.57 -19.62 -4.73
CA PHE A 188 22.37 -18.39 -4.69
C PHE A 188 22.04 -17.38 -5.81
N ALA A 189 21.17 -17.70 -6.78
CA ALA A 189 20.87 -16.75 -7.86
C ALA A 189 19.76 -15.79 -7.40
N LYS A 190 20.09 -14.49 -7.37
CA LYS A 190 19.21 -13.33 -7.14
C LYS A 190 18.01 -13.64 -6.25
N ALA A 191 18.24 -13.64 -4.94
CA ALA A 191 17.17 -13.39 -4.00
C ALA A 191 16.51 -12.05 -4.39
N LEU A 192 15.37 -12.10 -5.08
CA LEU A 192 14.46 -10.97 -5.27
C LEU A 192 13.70 -10.72 -3.95
N ALA A 193 14.44 -10.73 -2.83
CA ALA A 193 13.94 -10.63 -1.47
C ALA A 193 13.94 -9.17 -1.00
N SER A 194 13.69 -8.26 -1.93
CA SER A 194 13.62 -6.85 -1.64
C SER A 194 12.19 -6.40 -1.46
N GLY A 195 11.91 -5.79 -0.31
CA GLY A 195 10.68 -5.03 -0.11
C GLY A 195 10.42 -4.09 -1.28
N THR A 196 9.21 -4.14 -1.84
CA THR A 196 8.86 -3.24 -2.95
C THR A 196 8.34 -1.88 -2.46
N ALA A 197 8.38 -1.63 -1.14
CA ALA A 197 7.96 -0.37 -0.52
C ALA A 197 8.79 0.85 -0.98
N PHE A 198 10.12 0.72 -1.08
CA PHE A 198 10.96 1.78 -1.63
C PHE A 198 10.67 2.06 -3.11
N PRO A 199 10.68 1.06 -4.03
CA PRO A 199 10.34 1.34 -5.42
C PRO A 199 8.92 1.91 -5.59
N PHE A 200 7.95 1.45 -4.78
CA PHE A 200 6.61 2.02 -4.73
C PHE A 200 6.64 3.50 -4.33
N ALA A 201 7.27 3.83 -3.20
CA ALA A 201 7.36 5.19 -2.70
C ALA A 201 8.12 6.11 -3.66
N PHE A 202 9.21 5.65 -4.27
CA PHE A 202 9.91 6.40 -5.31
C PHE A 202 9.06 6.64 -6.54
N LYS A 203 8.23 5.69 -6.95
CA LYS A 203 7.32 5.91 -8.07
C LYS A 203 6.24 6.94 -7.73
N MET A 204 5.74 6.94 -6.49
CA MET A 204 4.84 7.99 -6.01
C MET A 204 5.51 9.37 -6.04
N VAL A 205 6.76 9.48 -5.56
CA VAL A 205 7.54 10.73 -5.63
C VAL A 205 7.75 11.18 -7.08
N GLU A 206 8.10 10.27 -7.99
CA GLU A 206 8.30 10.58 -9.39
C GLU A 206 7.03 11.16 -10.03
N LEU A 207 5.86 10.58 -9.74
CA LEU A 207 4.59 11.02 -10.30
C LEU A 207 4.06 12.30 -9.66
N LEU A 208 4.30 12.54 -8.36
CA LEU A 208 3.87 13.74 -7.64
C LEU A 208 4.81 14.94 -7.85
N CYS A 209 6.11 14.69 -7.89
CA CYS A 209 7.15 15.71 -7.75
C CYS A 209 8.14 15.72 -8.93
N GLY A 210 8.05 14.75 -9.84
CA GLY A 210 8.93 14.64 -11.01
C GLY A 210 10.15 13.74 -10.78
N PRO A 211 10.79 13.29 -11.87
CA PRO A 211 11.91 12.35 -11.83
C PRO A 211 13.18 12.94 -11.18
N GLU A 212 13.40 14.25 -11.29
CA GLU A 212 14.53 14.92 -10.64
C GLU A 212 14.42 14.82 -9.11
N LYS A 213 13.22 15.08 -8.56
CA LYS A 213 12.98 14.95 -7.11
C LYS A 213 13.13 13.51 -6.64
N ARG A 214 12.68 12.52 -7.42
CA ARG A 214 12.92 11.10 -7.13
C ARG A 214 14.43 10.83 -6.94
N GLN A 215 15.27 11.32 -7.84
CA GLN A 215 16.73 11.12 -7.76
C GLN A 215 17.35 11.85 -6.57
N GLU A 216 16.88 13.07 -6.28
CA GLU A 216 17.31 13.83 -5.09
C GLU A 216 17.02 13.08 -3.79
N VAL A 217 15.84 12.47 -3.66
CA VAL A 217 15.45 11.70 -2.47
C VAL A 217 16.19 10.36 -2.40
N HIS A 218 16.37 9.69 -3.54
CA HIS A 218 17.10 8.43 -3.63
C HIS A 218 18.59 8.60 -3.29
N GLY A 219 19.25 9.65 -3.78
CA GLY A 219 20.69 9.89 -3.62
C GLY A 219 21.27 9.71 -2.22
N PRO A 220 20.68 10.30 -1.16
CA PRO A 220 21.14 10.14 0.22
C PRO A 220 20.69 8.83 0.90
N MET A 221 19.77 8.07 0.30
CA MET A 221 19.35 6.77 0.83
C MET A 221 20.38 5.70 0.47
N VAL A 222 21.02 5.12 1.50
CA VAL A 222 22.10 4.15 1.31
C VAL A 222 21.53 2.76 1.05
N PHE A 223 21.26 2.45 -0.21
CA PHE A 223 20.89 1.10 -0.64
C PHE A 223 22.13 0.23 -0.89
N PRO A 224 22.06 -1.09 -0.62
CA PRO A 224 23.10 -2.02 -1.01
C PRO A 224 23.43 -1.93 -2.51
N ALA A 225 24.68 -2.15 -2.88
CA ALA A 225 25.07 -2.20 -4.29
C ALA A 225 24.32 -3.33 -5.03
N GLY A 226 23.84 -3.05 -6.25
CA GLY A 226 23.08 -4.02 -7.05
C GLY A 226 21.63 -4.21 -6.63
N THR A 227 21.08 -3.29 -5.83
CA THR A 227 19.66 -3.22 -5.51
C THR A 227 18.83 -3.08 -6.80
N PRO A 228 17.90 -4.01 -7.11
CA PRO A 228 17.31 -4.18 -8.44
C PRO A 228 16.22 -3.19 -8.90
N TRP A 229 16.13 -1.95 -8.36
CA TRP A 229 15.08 -0.97 -8.72
C TRP A 229 15.55 0.47 -8.80
#